data_AF-A0A1J0R9D4-F1
#
_entry.id   AF-A0A1J0R9D4-F1
#
_cell.length_a   1.000
_cell.length_b   1.000
_cell.length_c   1.000
_cell.angle_alpha   90.00
_cell.angle_beta   90.00
_cell.angle_gamma   90.00
#
_symmetry.space_group_name_H-M   'P 1'
#
loop_
_entity.id
_entity.type
_entity.pdbx_description
1 polymer ?
#
loop_
_entity_poly.entity_id
_entity_poly.type
_entity_poly.pdbx_seq_one_letter_code
_entity_poly.pdbx_strand_id
1 'polypeptide(L)'
;LIIEQKAAKLEEMQHQYNLVKTEATTTLPAKIQKELNAALYGGDGTNTAVDTAITLDGAAGWATTCGPSKTAQSIIGDFLCLCNGADNGASECPAGYAQQNWAAAISTPAAHWTTLKATCPQQAKPKLSSGAIAAAIASFESALGRKTSASETLVYLGGLNGATCDGQSLKLCVSYANYFKKTTGQGAPGIPWVKRLYTAAEDLESQARKIETANRIAQQIALTEKQTDFFYSLAMAAALPAQTPVAGTAVQAPKGKETNINGKSCPKKNNTLAECPETHCEYDSEKKECKPKETGTENTAAEEGEGAAGTSTTTGCARRGSNETACENDKTGEKQNCAWRKGK
;
A
#
# COMPACT_ATOMS: atom_id res chain seq x y z
N LEU A 1 12.65 -34.14 -10.51
CA LEU A 1 12.14 -33.78 -9.16
C LEU A 1 12.47 -32.34 -8.72
N ILE A 2 13.73 -31.96 -8.40
CA ILE A 2 14.02 -30.58 -7.89
C ILE A 2 13.76 -29.48 -8.94
N ILE A 3 14.12 -29.71 -10.20
CA ILE A 3 13.89 -28.75 -11.30
C ILE A 3 12.39 -28.58 -11.56
N GLU A 4 11.63 -29.68 -11.61
CA GLU A 4 10.17 -29.66 -11.82
C GLU A 4 9.44 -28.93 -10.68
N GLN A 5 9.84 -29.15 -9.42
CA GLN A 5 9.29 -28.41 -8.28
C GLN A 5 9.57 -26.91 -8.35
N LYS A 6 10.76 -26.52 -8.82
CA LYS A 6 11.12 -25.10 -9.01
C LYS A 6 10.35 -24.47 -10.17
N ALA A 7 10.16 -25.20 -11.27
CA ALA A 7 9.36 -24.75 -12.40
C ALA A 7 7.91 -24.50 -11.99
N ALA A 8 7.26 -25.45 -11.31
CA ALA A 8 5.89 -25.28 -10.82
C ALA A 8 5.75 -24.09 -9.84
N LYS A 9 6.74 -23.88 -8.96
CA LYS A 9 6.76 -22.71 -8.08
C LYS A 9 6.90 -21.39 -8.85
N LEU A 10 7.71 -21.37 -9.92
CA LEU A 10 7.90 -20.20 -10.76
C LEU A 10 6.61 -19.85 -11.51
N GLU A 11 5.92 -20.85 -12.06
CA GLU A 11 4.62 -20.68 -12.71
C GLU A 11 3.58 -20.06 -11.76
N GLU A 12 3.49 -20.57 -10.52
CA GLU A 12 2.59 -20.00 -9.51
C GLU A 12 2.94 -18.54 -9.18
N MET A 13 4.22 -18.24 -8.96
CA MET A 13 4.65 -16.86 -8.69
C MET A 13 4.36 -15.93 -9.88
N GLN A 14 4.54 -16.41 -11.11
CA GLN A 14 4.24 -15.64 -12.31
C GLN A 14 2.73 -15.37 -12.43
N HIS A 15 1.89 -16.37 -12.11
CA HIS A 15 0.44 -16.18 -12.05
C HIS A 15 0.05 -15.11 -11.03
N GLN A 16 0.56 -15.22 -9.80
CA GLN A 16 0.31 -14.23 -8.73
C GLN A 16 0.80 -12.83 -9.12
N TYR A 17 1.98 -12.73 -9.73
CA TYR A 17 2.51 -11.47 -10.23
C TYR A 17 1.56 -10.82 -11.24
N ASN A 18 1.08 -11.61 -12.22
CA ASN A 18 0.18 -11.11 -13.26
C ASN A 18 -1.16 -10.62 -12.69
N LEU A 19 -1.72 -11.32 -11.69
CA LEU A 19 -2.93 -10.90 -10.99
C LEU A 19 -2.73 -9.57 -10.26
N VAL A 20 -1.70 -9.47 -9.41
CA VAL A 20 -1.42 -8.26 -8.63
C VAL A 20 -1.06 -7.08 -9.52
N LYS A 21 -0.30 -7.33 -10.60
CA LYS A 21 0.03 -6.31 -11.60
C LYS A 21 -1.25 -5.78 -12.25
N THR A 22 -2.15 -6.66 -12.71
CA THR A 22 -3.43 -6.27 -13.32
C THR A 22 -4.28 -5.44 -12.37
N GLU A 23 -4.33 -5.85 -11.10
CA GLU A 23 -5.05 -5.09 -10.06
C GLU A 23 -4.47 -3.68 -9.88
N ALA A 24 -3.14 -3.55 -9.83
CA ALA A 24 -2.43 -2.29 -9.65
C ALA A 24 -2.45 -1.35 -10.86
N THR A 25 -2.40 -1.89 -12.08
CA THR A 25 -2.24 -1.10 -13.32
C THR A 25 -3.52 -0.90 -14.10
N THR A 26 -4.58 -1.66 -13.81
CA THR A 26 -5.83 -1.61 -14.58
C THR A 26 -7.03 -1.44 -13.64
N THR A 27 -7.23 -2.36 -12.70
CA THR A 27 -8.45 -2.39 -11.88
C THR A 27 -8.53 -1.19 -10.94
N LEU A 28 -7.48 -0.93 -10.14
CA LEU A 28 -7.47 0.16 -9.18
C LEU A 28 -7.45 1.54 -9.87
N PRO A 29 -6.65 1.81 -10.92
CA PRO A 29 -6.77 3.05 -11.70
C PRO A 29 -8.18 3.35 -12.18
N ALA A 30 -8.88 2.34 -12.71
CA ALA A 30 -10.25 2.51 -13.19
C ALA A 30 -11.21 2.85 -12.04
N LYS A 31 -11.07 2.20 -10.87
CA LYS A 31 -11.85 2.51 -9.67
C LYS A 31 -11.58 3.93 -9.16
N ILE A 32 -10.30 4.30 -9.02
CA ILE A 32 -9.89 5.64 -8.60
C ILE A 32 -10.48 6.70 -9.54
N GLN A 33 -10.38 6.50 -10.85
CA GLN A 33 -10.96 7.44 -11.82
C GLN A 33 -12.49 7.52 -11.69
N LYS A 34 -13.17 6.38 -11.47
CA LYS A 34 -14.62 6.34 -11.26
C LYS A 34 -15.02 7.13 -10.01
N GLU A 35 -14.34 6.93 -8.88
CA GLU A 35 -14.62 7.68 -7.65
C GLU A 35 -14.31 9.19 -7.80
N LEU A 36 -13.22 9.56 -8.47
CA LEU A 36 -12.91 10.97 -8.76
C LEU A 36 -13.95 11.62 -9.69
N ASN A 37 -14.41 10.89 -10.71
CA ASN A 37 -15.50 11.36 -11.57
C ASN A 37 -16.81 11.50 -10.79
N ALA A 38 -17.13 10.55 -9.92
CA ALA A 38 -18.32 10.60 -9.08
C ALA A 38 -18.28 11.80 -8.11
N ALA A 39 -17.11 12.09 -7.55
CA ALA A 39 -16.92 13.29 -6.72
C ALA A 39 -17.13 14.58 -7.53
N LEU A 40 -16.56 14.63 -8.74
CA LEU A 40 -16.55 15.84 -9.56
C LEU A 40 -17.90 16.13 -10.23
N TYR A 41 -18.51 15.11 -10.85
CA TYR A 41 -19.73 15.22 -11.67
C TYR A 41 -20.98 14.67 -11.00
N GLY A 42 -20.85 13.92 -9.91
CA GLY A 42 -21.96 13.25 -9.22
C GLY A 42 -22.20 11.82 -9.71
N GLY A 43 -23.21 11.18 -9.12
CA GLY A 43 -23.67 9.86 -9.51
C GLY A 43 -22.70 8.72 -9.17
N ASP A 44 -22.59 7.76 -10.08
CA ASP A 44 -21.77 6.56 -9.88
C ASP A 44 -20.35 6.70 -10.43
N GLY A 45 -20.02 7.78 -11.15
CA GLY A 45 -18.69 8.02 -11.73
C GLY A 45 -18.53 7.60 -13.19
N THR A 46 -19.60 7.18 -13.85
CA THR A 46 -19.63 6.97 -15.30
C THR A 46 -19.69 8.29 -16.08
N ASN A 47 -20.22 9.36 -15.48
CA ASN A 47 -20.29 10.69 -16.07
C ASN A 47 -18.93 11.38 -16.09
N THR A 48 -18.63 12.01 -17.23
CA THR A 48 -17.40 12.79 -17.46
C THR A 48 -17.68 14.21 -17.93
N ALA A 49 -18.95 14.62 -17.87
CA ALA A 49 -19.43 15.96 -18.23
C ALA A 49 -20.56 16.37 -17.28
N VAL A 50 -20.84 17.67 -17.24
CA VAL A 50 -21.95 18.22 -16.45
C VAL A 50 -23.27 17.71 -16.99
N ASP A 51 -24.04 17.07 -16.13
CA ASP A 51 -25.38 16.58 -16.41
C ASP A 51 -26.32 17.15 -15.34
N THR A 52 -27.39 17.83 -15.74
CA THR A 52 -28.27 18.53 -14.79
C THR A 52 -28.95 17.58 -13.79
N ALA A 53 -29.29 16.36 -14.21
CA ALA A 53 -29.94 15.38 -13.33
C ALA A 53 -28.95 14.70 -12.38
N ILE A 54 -27.68 14.60 -12.74
CA ILE A 54 -26.66 13.88 -11.96
C ILE A 54 -25.79 14.83 -11.13
N THR A 55 -25.35 15.93 -11.73
CA THR A 55 -24.47 16.93 -11.11
C THR A 55 -25.21 17.79 -10.08
N LEU A 56 -26.49 18.07 -10.31
CA LEU A 56 -27.32 18.97 -9.50
C LEU A 56 -28.59 18.31 -8.93
N ASP A 57 -28.92 17.07 -9.30
CA ASP A 57 -30.17 16.40 -8.90
C ASP A 57 -31.45 17.16 -9.36
N GLY A 58 -31.39 17.70 -10.58
CA GLY A 58 -32.54 18.26 -11.29
C GLY A 58 -32.34 19.69 -11.81
N ALA A 59 -33.39 20.22 -12.44
CA ALA A 59 -33.39 21.52 -13.10
C ALA A 59 -34.37 22.54 -12.48
N ALA A 60 -34.91 22.23 -11.29
CA ALA A 60 -35.83 23.14 -10.59
C ALA A 60 -35.11 24.44 -10.18
N GLY A 61 -35.85 25.45 -9.74
CA GLY A 61 -35.26 26.71 -9.26
C GLY A 61 -34.23 26.50 -8.14
N TRP A 62 -33.36 27.49 -7.97
CA TRP A 62 -32.20 27.45 -7.06
C TRP A 62 -32.58 26.97 -5.65
N ALA A 63 -33.68 27.48 -5.08
CA ALA A 63 -34.12 27.11 -3.74
C ALA A 63 -34.42 25.60 -3.58
N THR A 64 -34.84 24.93 -4.66
CA THR A 64 -35.08 23.49 -4.65
C THR A 64 -33.79 22.71 -4.92
N THR A 65 -33.02 23.12 -5.92
CA THR A 65 -31.89 22.33 -6.44
C THR A 65 -30.59 22.57 -5.66
N CYS A 66 -30.35 23.82 -5.29
CA CYS A 66 -29.20 24.27 -4.48
C CYS A 66 -29.56 24.45 -2.99
N GLY A 67 -30.81 24.16 -2.61
CA GLY A 67 -31.25 24.15 -1.22
C GLY A 67 -30.79 22.91 -0.45
N PRO A 68 -30.87 22.93 0.90
CA PRO A 68 -30.28 21.94 1.80
C PRO A 68 -30.76 20.48 1.60
N SER A 69 -31.83 20.27 0.84
CA SER A 69 -32.39 18.94 0.53
C SER A 69 -31.68 18.23 -0.61
N LYS A 70 -30.98 18.95 -1.51
CA LYS A 70 -30.38 18.41 -2.73
C LYS A 70 -28.91 18.80 -2.94
N THR A 71 -28.34 19.63 -2.07
CA THR A 71 -26.92 20.04 -2.09
C THR A 71 -25.95 18.87 -1.98
N ALA A 72 -24.68 19.11 -2.32
CA ALA A 72 -23.56 18.19 -2.12
C ALA A 72 -23.52 16.94 -3.01
N GLN A 73 -24.27 16.91 -4.11
CA GLN A 73 -24.21 15.80 -5.08
C GLN A 73 -22.84 15.67 -5.73
N SER A 74 -22.21 16.80 -6.03
CA SER A 74 -20.94 16.87 -6.74
C SER A 74 -20.22 18.18 -6.46
N ILE A 75 -18.90 18.19 -6.66
CA ILE A 75 -18.09 19.40 -6.53
C ILE A 75 -18.54 20.46 -7.54
N ILE A 76 -18.83 20.07 -8.79
CA ILE A 76 -19.30 21.02 -9.80
C ILE A 76 -20.67 21.59 -9.43
N GLY A 77 -21.59 20.75 -8.96
CA GLY A 77 -22.90 21.18 -8.50
C GLY A 77 -22.79 22.23 -7.40
N ASP A 78 -21.93 21.98 -6.41
CA ASP A 78 -21.66 22.93 -5.34
C ASP A 78 -21.12 24.26 -5.89
N PHE A 79 -20.11 24.25 -6.78
CA PHE A 79 -19.62 25.48 -7.43
C PHE A 79 -20.68 26.23 -8.24
N LEU A 80 -21.54 25.51 -8.97
CA LEU A 80 -22.63 26.12 -9.72
C LEU A 80 -23.65 26.79 -8.80
N CYS A 81 -23.96 26.16 -7.66
CA CYS A 81 -24.86 26.73 -6.65
C CYS A 81 -24.23 27.91 -5.89
N LEU A 82 -22.91 27.90 -5.69
CA LEU A 82 -22.16 29.00 -5.08
C LEU A 82 -22.06 30.24 -5.99
N CYS A 83 -22.21 30.07 -7.31
CA CYS A 83 -21.97 31.15 -8.27
C CYS A 83 -23.19 31.61 -9.06
N ASN A 84 -24.30 30.89 -8.96
CA ASN A 84 -25.56 31.27 -9.56
C ASN A 84 -26.60 31.39 -8.45
N GLY A 85 -27.56 32.30 -8.58
CA GLY A 85 -28.47 32.66 -7.50
C GLY A 85 -29.94 32.54 -7.88
N ALA A 86 -30.81 32.88 -6.95
CA ALA A 86 -32.25 33.05 -7.13
C ALA A 86 -32.64 34.49 -7.51
N ASP A 87 -31.65 35.34 -7.83
CA ASP A 87 -31.82 36.71 -8.29
C ASP A 87 -30.70 37.14 -9.25
N ASN A 88 -30.72 38.40 -9.68
CA ASN A 88 -29.65 39.04 -10.46
C ASN A 88 -28.61 39.74 -9.55
N GLY A 89 -28.42 39.23 -8.34
CA GLY A 89 -27.71 39.88 -7.24
C GLY A 89 -26.22 40.15 -7.47
N ALA A 90 -25.59 40.76 -6.46
CA ALA A 90 -24.15 41.01 -6.46
C ALA A 90 -23.40 39.67 -6.55
N SER A 91 -22.63 39.49 -7.62
CA SER A 91 -21.85 38.27 -7.82
C SER A 91 -20.83 38.09 -6.70
N GLU A 92 -20.96 37.01 -5.92
CA GLU A 92 -20.00 36.61 -4.89
C GLU A 92 -18.88 35.70 -5.45
N CYS A 93 -18.87 35.52 -6.78
CA CYS A 93 -17.92 34.65 -7.47
C CYS A 93 -16.77 35.41 -8.12
N PRO A 94 -15.72 34.70 -8.55
CA PRO A 94 -14.52 35.34 -9.08
C PRO A 94 -14.83 36.34 -10.19
N ALA A 95 -14.06 37.44 -10.21
CA ALA A 95 -14.15 38.42 -11.28
C ALA A 95 -14.02 37.75 -12.65
N GLY A 96 -14.90 38.13 -13.58
CA GLY A 96 -14.98 37.51 -14.92
C GLY A 96 -16.05 36.43 -15.06
N TYR A 97 -16.71 36.02 -13.96
CA TYR A 97 -17.92 35.20 -14.02
C TYR A 97 -19.18 36.07 -13.84
N ALA A 98 -20.20 35.83 -14.68
CA ALA A 98 -21.49 36.49 -14.56
C ALA A 98 -22.52 35.53 -13.94
N GLN A 99 -22.98 35.88 -12.73
CA GLN A 99 -24.06 35.17 -12.04
C GLN A 99 -25.30 35.03 -12.93
N GLN A 100 -25.93 33.86 -12.89
CA GLN A 100 -27.23 33.64 -13.48
C GLN A 100 -28.34 33.68 -12.44
N ASN A 101 -29.51 34.12 -12.89
CA ASN A 101 -30.75 34.04 -12.12
C ASN A 101 -31.47 32.72 -12.43
N TRP A 102 -31.38 31.80 -11.48
CA TRP A 102 -32.03 30.50 -11.46
C TRP A 102 -33.23 30.47 -10.51
N ALA A 103 -33.93 31.59 -10.29
CA ALA A 103 -35.12 31.64 -9.43
C ALA A 103 -36.18 30.58 -9.82
N ALA A 104 -36.48 30.48 -11.13
CA ALA A 104 -37.52 29.60 -11.64
C ALA A 104 -36.98 28.20 -12.01
N ALA A 105 -35.80 28.14 -12.63
CA ALA A 105 -35.19 26.91 -13.10
C ALA A 105 -33.69 27.10 -13.30
N ILE A 106 -32.93 26.01 -13.16
CA ILE A 106 -31.53 25.98 -13.60
C ILE A 106 -31.50 25.91 -15.12
N SER A 107 -30.74 26.81 -15.74
CA SER A 107 -30.52 26.87 -17.18
C SER A 107 -29.04 26.62 -17.50
N THR A 108 -28.79 25.84 -18.56
CA THR A 108 -27.46 25.70 -19.20
C THR A 108 -26.26 25.45 -18.26
N PRO A 109 -26.34 24.59 -17.23
CA PRO A 109 -25.31 24.46 -16.21
C PRO A 109 -23.93 24.05 -16.76
N ALA A 110 -23.89 23.29 -17.86
CA ALA A 110 -22.64 22.90 -18.51
C ALA A 110 -21.87 24.12 -19.11
N ALA A 111 -22.59 25.07 -19.70
CA ALA A 111 -21.98 26.28 -20.24
C ALA A 111 -21.47 27.18 -19.11
N HIS A 112 -22.26 27.33 -18.05
CA HIS A 112 -21.88 28.10 -16.86
C HIS A 112 -20.71 27.47 -16.11
N TRP A 113 -20.62 26.14 -16.04
CA TRP A 113 -19.45 25.47 -15.50
C TRP A 113 -18.20 25.77 -16.33
N THR A 114 -18.32 25.78 -17.66
CA THR A 114 -17.20 26.07 -18.56
C THR A 114 -16.65 27.47 -18.33
N THR A 115 -17.52 28.47 -18.23
CA THR A 115 -17.11 29.87 -17.96
C THR A 115 -16.59 30.04 -16.53
N LEU A 116 -17.23 29.42 -15.53
CA LEU A 116 -16.78 29.47 -14.14
C LEU A 116 -15.40 28.85 -13.97
N LYS A 117 -15.18 27.66 -14.52
CA LYS A 117 -13.89 26.96 -14.47
C LYS A 117 -12.78 27.76 -15.13
N ALA A 118 -13.08 28.55 -16.16
CA ALA A 118 -12.11 29.42 -16.82
C ALA A 118 -11.63 30.57 -15.93
N THR A 119 -12.37 30.93 -14.88
CA THR A 119 -11.95 31.94 -13.89
C THR A 119 -11.01 31.40 -12.82
N CYS A 120 -10.89 30.08 -12.69
CA CYS A 120 -9.99 29.49 -11.70
C CYS A 120 -8.52 29.84 -12.04
N PRO A 121 -7.75 30.40 -11.10
CA PRO A 121 -6.35 30.69 -11.35
C PRO A 121 -5.59 29.40 -11.67
N GLN A 122 -4.59 29.50 -12.54
CA GLN A 122 -3.67 28.39 -12.76
C GLN A 122 -2.91 28.12 -11.46
N GLN A 123 -3.11 26.92 -10.91
CA GLN A 123 -2.39 26.43 -9.75
C GLN A 123 -1.55 25.22 -10.13
N ALA A 124 -0.36 25.11 -9.53
CA ALA A 124 0.43 23.90 -9.65
C ALA A 124 -0.40 22.72 -9.10
N LYS A 125 -0.72 21.76 -9.97
CA LYS A 125 -1.52 20.60 -9.59
C LYS A 125 -0.61 19.61 -8.85
N PRO A 126 -0.88 19.27 -7.58
CA PRO A 126 -0.12 18.25 -6.90
C PRO A 126 -0.28 16.91 -7.62
N LYS A 127 0.75 16.05 -7.51
CA LYS A 127 0.62 14.67 -7.96
C LYS A 127 -0.51 14.00 -7.17
N LEU A 128 -1.40 13.31 -7.88
CA LEU A 128 -2.48 12.56 -7.26
C LEU A 128 -1.91 11.55 -6.25
N SER A 129 -2.40 11.63 -5.02
CA SER A 129 -2.02 10.76 -3.90
C SER A 129 -3.10 10.82 -2.82
N SER A 130 -3.15 9.82 -1.94
CA SER A 130 -4.02 9.83 -0.75
C SER A 130 -3.83 11.11 0.07
N GLY A 131 -2.57 11.49 0.32
CA GLY A 131 -2.25 12.72 1.06
C GLY A 131 -2.73 14.01 0.38
N ALA A 132 -2.63 14.10 -0.95
CA ALA A 132 -3.15 15.27 -1.69
C ALA A 132 -4.68 15.37 -1.61
N ILE A 133 -5.39 14.24 -1.67
CA ILE A 133 -6.84 14.20 -1.50
C ILE A 133 -7.23 14.59 -0.06
N ALA A 134 -6.57 14.03 0.95
CA ALA A 134 -6.82 14.36 2.35
C ALA A 134 -6.59 15.85 2.64
N ALA A 135 -5.52 16.45 2.09
CA ALA A 135 -5.25 17.87 2.22
C ALA A 135 -6.34 18.74 1.54
N ALA A 136 -6.87 18.31 0.39
CA ALA A 136 -7.97 19.01 -0.27
C ALA A 136 -9.27 18.95 0.55
N ILE A 137 -9.60 17.78 1.13
CA ILE A 137 -10.75 17.62 2.03
C ILE A 137 -10.59 18.51 3.27
N ALA A 138 -9.41 18.49 3.91
CA ALA A 138 -9.14 19.34 5.08
C ALA A 138 -9.25 20.83 4.76
N SER A 139 -8.79 21.26 3.58
CA SER A 139 -8.93 22.64 3.11
C SER A 139 -10.39 23.01 2.93
N PHE A 140 -11.19 22.14 2.31
CA PHE A 140 -12.64 22.30 2.19
C PHE A 140 -13.31 22.41 3.57
N GLU A 141 -13.03 21.48 4.49
CA GLU A 141 -13.60 21.51 5.83
C GLU A 141 -13.24 22.80 6.59
N SER A 142 -12.02 23.33 6.39
CA SER A 142 -11.59 24.60 6.99
C SER A 142 -12.30 25.82 6.40
N ALA A 143 -12.75 25.72 5.16
CA ALA A 143 -13.49 26.77 4.46
C ALA A 143 -14.99 26.78 4.84
N LEU A 144 -15.48 25.74 5.53
CA LEU A 144 -16.86 25.70 5.99
C LEU A 144 -17.12 26.74 7.08
N GLY A 145 -18.01 27.68 6.78
CA GLY A 145 -18.60 28.58 7.75
C GLY A 145 -19.54 27.84 8.70
N ARG A 146 -19.62 28.34 9.94
CA ARG A 146 -20.55 27.84 10.96
C ARG A 146 -21.30 29.01 11.58
N LYS A 147 -22.62 28.90 11.63
CA LYS A 147 -23.47 29.87 12.31
C LYS A 147 -24.48 29.14 13.18
N THR A 148 -24.41 29.37 14.48
CA THR A 148 -25.30 28.75 15.45
C THR A 148 -26.40 29.73 15.83
N SER A 149 -27.64 29.26 15.77
CA SER A 149 -28.82 29.86 16.39
C SER A 149 -29.18 29.06 17.65
N ALA A 150 -30.18 29.51 18.43
CA ALA A 150 -30.57 28.85 19.67
C ALA A 150 -30.96 27.37 19.53
N SER A 151 -31.38 26.93 18.33
CA SER A 151 -31.83 25.56 18.07
C SER A 151 -31.06 24.82 16.97
N GLU A 152 -30.32 25.51 16.10
CA GLU A 152 -29.69 24.91 14.92
C GLU A 152 -28.31 25.49 14.62
N THR A 153 -27.37 24.66 14.18
CA THR A 153 -26.10 25.09 13.61
C THR A 153 -26.14 24.92 12.09
N LEU A 154 -26.10 26.04 11.37
CA LEU A 154 -25.89 26.07 9.94
C LEU A 154 -24.41 25.85 9.68
N VAL A 155 -24.09 24.81 8.92
CA VAL A 155 -22.75 24.58 8.34
C VAL A 155 -22.87 24.83 6.84
N TYR A 156 -22.02 25.69 6.29
CA TYR A 156 -22.17 26.16 4.92
C TYR A 156 -20.82 26.48 4.27
N LEU A 157 -20.79 26.51 2.94
CA LEU A 157 -19.71 27.10 2.15
C LEU A 157 -20.28 28.31 1.40
N GLY A 158 -19.52 29.39 1.24
CA GLY A 158 -19.93 30.57 0.46
C GLY A 158 -20.39 31.78 1.29
N GLY A 159 -21.05 32.71 0.61
CA GLY A 159 -21.55 33.96 1.17
C GLY A 159 -22.80 33.76 2.01
N LEU A 160 -22.84 34.41 3.18
CA LEU A 160 -23.98 34.34 4.08
C LEU A 160 -24.21 35.70 4.75
N ASN A 161 -25.32 36.35 4.39
CA ASN A 161 -25.82 37.53 5.08
C ASN A 161 -27.07 37.17 5.90
N GLY A 162 -26.99 37.31 7.22
CA GLY A 162 -28.05 36.86 8.12
C GLY A 162 -27.98 35.36 8.39
N ALA A 163 -29.12 34.67 8.45
CA ALA A 163 -29.19 33.25 8.85
C ALA A 163 -29.67 32.32 7.71
N THR A 164 -29.79 32.82 6.48
CA THR A 164 -30.36 32.06 5.37
C THR A 164 -29.37 31.84 4.24
N CYS A 165 -29.48 30.67 3.63
CA CYS A 165 -28.78 30.26 2.43
C CYS A 165 -29.80 30.04 1.31
N ASP A 166 -30.26 31.16 0.73
CA ASP A 166 -31.45 31.20 -0.15
C ASP A 166 -31.12 31.62 -1.59
N GLY A 167 -29.84 31.84 -1.89
CA GLY A 167 -29.37 32.17 -3.23
C GLY A 167 -29.64 33.61 -3.65
N GLN A 168 -30.15 34.46 -2.75
CA GLN A 168 -30.30 35.88 -3.01
C GLN A 168 -28.94 36.60 -2.89
N SER A 169 -28.93 37.88 -3.26
CA SER A 169 -27.80 38.79 -3.12
C SER A 169 -27.10 38.65 -1.76
N LEU A 170 -25.79 38.41 -1.77
CA LEU A 170 -24.94 38.22 -0.58
C LEU A 170 -25.27 36.97 0.26
N LYS A 171 -25.96 35.99 -0.33
CA LYS A 171 -26.39 34.73 0.29
C LYS A 171 -26.21 33.53 -0.64
N LEU A 172 -25.20 33.58 -1.52
CA LEU A 172 -24.82 32.46 -2.37
C LEU A 172 -23.95 31.48 -1.59
N CYS A 173 -24.59 30.41 -1.13
CA CYS A 173 -23.93 29.39 -0.34
C CYS A 173 -24.46 28.00 -0.66
N VAL A 174 -23.74 26.99 -0.17
CA VAL A 174 -24.18 25.60 -0.13
C VAL A 174 -24.30 25.19 1.33
N SER A 175 -25.47 24.70 1.73
CA SER A 175 -25.71 24.25 3.10
C SER A 175 -25.35 22.77 3.26
N TYR A 176 -24.48 22.48 4.22
CA TYR A 176 -24.12 21.11 4.64
C TYR A 176 -24.74 20.75 5.99
N ALA A 177 -25.65 21.56 6.54
CA ALA A 177 -26.17 21.41 7.90
C ALA A 177 -26.70 19.99 8.19
N ASN A 178 -27.35 19.34 7.22
CA ASN A 178 -27.88 17.98 7.36
C ASN A 178 -26.79 16.94 7.70
N TYR A 179 -25.57 17.12 7.21
CA TYR A 179 -24.44 16.22 7.46
C TYR A 179 -23.79 16.44 8.82
N PHE A 180 -24.02 17.59 9.47
CA PHE A 180 -23.43 17.94 10.77
C PHE A 180 -24.45 17.98 11.91
N LYS A 181 -25.67 17.46 11.69
CA LYS A 181 -26.67 17.27 12.76
C LYS A 181 -26.12 16.36 13.85
N LYS A 182 -26.29 16.74 15.12
CA LYS A 182 -25.75 16.01 16.29
C LYS A 182 -26.14 14.53 16.33
N THR A 183 -27.36 14.19 15.93
CA THR A 183 -27.93 12.85 16.09
C THR A 183 -27.89 12.00 14.83
N THR A 184 -27.92 12.62 13.65
CA THR A 184 -28.04 11.91 12.35
C THR A 184 -26.90 12.23 11.39
N GLY A 185 -26.09 13.25 11.68
CA GLY A 185 -25.02 13.70 10.82
C GLY A 185 -23.81 12.77 10.89
N GLN A 186 -23.18 12.53 9.74
CA GLN A 186 -21.95 11.75 9.62
C GLN A 186 -20.70 12.65 9.48
N GLY A 187 -20.86 13.95 9.70
CA GLY A 187 -19.83 14.95 9.42
C GLY A 187 -19.49 15.03 7.93
N ALA A 188 -18.29 15.52 7.62
CA ALA A 188 -17.81 15.61 6.26
C ALA A 188 -17.80 14.25 5.50
N PRO A 189 -17.46 13.09 6.12
CA PRO A 189 -17.58 11.79 5.45
C PRO A 189 -19.00 11.43 4.98
N GLY A 190 -20.04 12.09 5.51
CA GLY A 190 -21.42 11.94 5.05
C GLY A 190 -21.74 12.68 3.75
N ILE A 191 -20.94 13.69 3.39
CA ILE A 191 -21.13 14.49 2.18
C ILE A 191 -20.80 13.58 0.98
N PRO A 192 -21.73 13.40 0.01
CA PRO A 192 -21.58 12.40 -1.05
C PRO A 192 -20.26 12.48 -1.81
N TRP A 193 -19.89 13.65 -2.33
CA TRP A 193 -18.63 13.80 -3.08
C TRP A 193 -17.39 13.68 -2.18
N VAL A 194 -17.45 14.07 -0.90
CA VAL A 194 -16.33 13.88 0.04
C VAL A 194 -16.11 12.40 0.32
N LYS A 195 -17.19 11.63 0.49
CA LYS A 195 -17.12 10.17 0.65
C LYS A 195 -16.42 9.52 -0.55
N ARG A 196 -16.75 9.95 -1.77
CA ARG A 196 -16.09 9.49 -3.01
C ARG A 196 -14.58 9.76 -2.98
N LEU A 197 -14.18 10.94 -2.52
CA LEU A 197 -12.76 11.29 -2.38
C LEU A 197 -12.05 10.42 -1.34
N TYR A 198 -12.68 10.12 -0.19
CA TYR A 198 -12.11 9.18 0.79
C TYR A 198 -11.90 7.78 0.19
N THR A 199 -12.89 7.24 -0.54
CA THR A 199 -12.76 5.96 -1.24
C THR A 199 -11.60 6.00 -2.27
N ALA A 200 -11.48 7.08 -3.04
CA ALA A 200 -10.38 7.24 -3.99
C ALA A 200 -9.01 7.27 -3.30
N ALA A 201 -8.91 7.89 -2.12
CA ALA A 201 -7.69 7.91 -1.32
C ALA A 201 -7.32 6.50 -0.81
N GLU A 202 -8.29 5.73 -0.33
CA GLU A 202 -8.10 4.33 0.09
C GLU A 202 -7.64 3.44 -1.08
N ASP A 203 -8.25 3.60 -2.26
CA ASP A 203 -7.87 2.86 -3.47
C ASP A 203 -6.46 3.23 -3.94
N LEU A 204 -6.03 4.49 -3.81
CA LEU A 204 -4.65 4.92 -4.09
C LEU A 204 -3.63 4.26 -3.17
N GLU A 205 -3.95 4.11 -1.88
CA GLU A 205 -3.09 3.39 -0.94
C GLU A 205 -3.06 1.89 -1.24
N SER A 206 -4.22 1.31 -1.58
CA SER A 206 -4.31 -0.07 -2.03
C SER A 206 -3.44 -0.29 -3.27
N GLN A 207 -3.49 0.63 -4.23
CA GLN A 207 -2.67 0.59 -5.44
C GLN A 207 -1.19 0.59 -5.10
N ALA A 208 -0.74 1.50 -4.22
CA ALA A 208 0.65 1.56 -3.79
C ALA A 208 1.11 0.23 -3.14
N ARG A 209 0.28 -0.37 -2.28
CA ARG A 209 0.56 -1.68 -1.66
C ARG A 209 0.65 -2.81 -2.70
N LYS A 210 -0.20 -2.79 -3.72
CA LYS A 210 -0.18 -3.80 -4.81
C LYS A 210 1.04 -3.65 -5.70
N ILE A 211 1.46 -2.42 -6.01
CA ILE A 211 2.72 -2.15 -6.72
C ILE A 211 3.90 -2.74 -5.94
N GLU A 212 3.97 -2.48 -4.64
CA GLU A 212 5.06 -3.03 -3.80
C GLU A 212 5.02 -4.56 -3.74
N THR A 213 3.83 -5.14 -3.64
CA THR A 213 3.66 -6.60 -3.69
C THR A 213 4.13 -7.19 -5.02
N ALA A 214 3.78 -6.56 -6.14
CA ALA A 214 4.23 -7.00 -7.47
C ALA A 214 5.77 -6.92 -7.59
N ASN A 215 6.39 -5.85 -7.08
CA ASN A 215 7.84 -5.70 -7.07
C ASN A 215 8.52 -6.81 -6.27
N ARG A 216 7.98 -7.14 -5.08
CA ARG A 216 8.49 -8.23 -4.24
C ARG A 216 8.38 -9.58 -4.95
N ILE A 217 7.25 -9.87 -5.61
CA ILE A 217 7.09 -11.13 -6.35
C ILE A 217 8.07 -11.19 -7.53
N ALA A 218 8.24 -10.09 -8.28
CA ALA A 218 9.19 -10.02 -9.38
C ALA A 218 10.64 -10.30 -8.92
N GLN A 219 11.04 -9.78 -7.76
CA GLN A 219 12.34 -10.10 -7.17
C GLN A 219 12.47 -11.60 -6.80
N GLN A 220 11.41 -12.21 -6.26
CA GLN A 220 11.40 -13.64 -5.92
C GLN A 220 11.47 -14.55 -7.17
N ILE A 221 10.79 -14.15 -8.25
CA ILE A 221 10.90 -14.79 -9.57
C ILE A 221 12.34 -14.75 -10.05
N ALA A 222 12.95 -13.56 -10.13
CA ALA A 222 14.33 -13.40 -10.60
C ALA A 222 15.37 -14.17 -9.76
N LEU A 223 15.18 -14.24 -8.44
CA LEU A 223 16.03 -15.05 -7.56
C LEU A 223 15.85 -16.55 -7.82
N THR A 224 14.62 -17.00 -8.06
CA THR A 224 14.31 -18.41 -8.31
C THR A 224 14.81 -18.87 -9.68
N GLU A 225 14.74 -18.01 -10.70
CA GLU A 225 15.34 -18.24 -12.01
C GLU A 225 16.85 -18.45 -11.90
N LYS A 226 17.56 -17.52 -11.24
CA LYS A 226 19.01 -17.64 -10.99
C LYS A 226 19.39 -18.93 -10.26
N GLN A 227 18.61 -19.32 -9.26
CA GLN A 227 18.83 -20.59 -8.56
C GLN A 227 18.62 -21.78 -9.49
N THR A 228 17.58 -21.75 -10.32
CA THR A 228 17.26 -22.83 -11.26
C THR A 228 18.36 -22.99 -12.30
N ASP A 229 18.87 -21.89 -12.86
CA ASP A 229 20.01 -21.89 -13.79
C ASP A 229 21.26 -22.48 -13.13
N PHE A 230 21.55 -22.10 -11.88
CA PHE A 230 22.67 -22.66 -11.13
C PHE A 230 22.53 -24.19 -10.97
N PHE A 231 21.38 -24.68 -10.52
CA PHE A 231 21.14 -26.13 -10.38
C PHE A 231 21.18 -26.87 -11.71
N TYR A 232 20.67 -26.26 -12.78
CA TYR A 232 20.72 -26.83 -14.12
C TYR A 232 22.17 -26.95 -14.61
N SER A 233 22.99 -25.91 -14.44
CA SER A 233 24.41 -25.94 -14.81
C SER A 233 25.20 -27.01 -14.06
N LEU A 234 24.90 -27.19 -12.75
CA LEU A 234 25.52 -28.23 -11.93
C LEU A 234 25.13 -29.63 -12.41
N ALA A 235 23.86 -29.84 -12.75
CA ALA A 235 23.37 -31.10 -13.28
C ALA A 235 24.00 -31.45 -14.64
N MET A 236 24.17 -30.45 -15.53
CA MET A 236 24.86 -30.66 -16.81
C MET A 236 26.34 -31.01 -16.62
N ALA A 237 27.04 -30.34 -15.70
CA ALA A 237 28.44 -30.64 -15.40
C ALA A 237 28.62 -32.07 -14.83
N ALA A 238 27.67 -32.54 -14.02
CA ALA A 238 27.68 -33.89 -13.46
C ALA A 238 27.27 -34.98 -14.48
N ALA A 239 26.55 -34.63 -15.55
CA ALA A 239 26.10 -35.55 -16.59
C ALA A 239 27.14 -35.80 -17.70
N LEU A 240 28.26 -35.07 -17.71
CA LEU A 240 29.38 -35.34 -18.62
C LEU A 240 30.08 -36.63 -18.16
N PRO A 241 30.25 -37.66 -19.03
CA PRO A 241 30.99 -38.84 -18.65
C PRO A 241 32.42 -38.45 -18.31
N ALA A 242 32.91 -38.92 -17.15
CA ALA A 242 34.32 -38.85 -16.82
C ALA A 242 35.09 -39.52 -17.97
N GLN A 243 35.75 -38.73 -18.80
CA GLN A 243 36.72 -39.27 -19.75
C GLN A 243 37.77 -39.98 -18.90
N THR A 244 37.83 -41.30 -19.04
CA THR A 244 38.82 -42.14 -18.38
C THR A 244 40.21 -41.65 -18.80
N PRO A 245 41.12 -41.32 -17.86
CA PRO A 245 42.49 -41.07 -18.23
C PRO A 245 43.10 -42.40 -18.67
N VAL A 246 43.41 -42.52 -19.96
CA VAL A 246 44.30 -43.56 -20.47
C VAL A 246 45.65 -43.36 -19.79
N ALA A 247 46.09 -44.39 -19.07
CA ALA A 247 47.41 -44.42 -18.44
C ALA A 247 48.50 -44.38 -19.52
N GLY A 248 49.49 -43.49 -19.38
CA GLY A 248 50.69 -43.55 -20.20
C GLY A 248 51.59 -42.31 -20.13
N THR A 249 52.69 -42.46 -19.39
CA THR A 249 53.97 -41.72 -19.46
C THR A 249 54.05 -40.28 -18.91
N ALA A 250 54.94 -40.15 -17.92
CA ALA A 250 55.33 -38.96 -17.20
C ALA A 250 56.38 -38.11 -17.95
N VAL A 251 56.69 -36.94 -17.33
CA VAL A 251 57.73 -35.92 -17.62
C VAL A 251 57.17 -34.76 -18.49
N GLN A 252 57.13 -33.49 -18.11
CA GLN A 252 57.64 -32.67 -16.99
C GLN A 252 56.73 -31.42 -16.83
N ALA A 253 56.58 -30.92 -15.61
CA ALA A 253 55.78 -29.73 -15.28
C ALA A 253 56.49 -28.40 -15.64
N PRO A 254 55.70 -27.31 -15.79
CA PRO A 254 56.02 -26.13 -15.01
C PRO A 254 54.84 -25.68 -14.12
N LYS A 255 55.13 -25.72 -12.82
CA LYS A 255 54.76 -24.80 -11.75
C LYS A 255 53.32 -24.27 -11.70
N GLY A 256 52.63 -24.82 -10.72
CA GLY A 256 51.84 -24.04 -9.77
C GLY A 256 50.47 -24.63 -9.57
N LYS A 257 50.29 -25.51 -8.58
CA LYS A 257 49.00 -25.80 -7.93
C LYS A 257 49.14 -26.85 -6.82
N GLU A 258 48.39 -26.58 -5.75
CA GLU A 258 47.69 -27.53 -4.88
C GLU A 258 48.43 -28.76 -4.35
N THR A 259 48.64 -28.79 -3.03
CA THR A 259 49.03 -30.01 -2.31
C THR A 259 47.78 -30.83 -1.98
N ASN A 260 47.62 -31.96 -2.66
CA ASN A 260 46.68 -33.03 -2.32
C ASN A 260 47.38 -34.02 -1.37
N ILE A 261 46.76 -34.35 -0.23
CA ILE A 261 47.08 -35.56 0.53
C ILE A 261 45.74 -36.26 0.83
N ASN A 262 45.63 -37.53 0.43
CA ASN A 262 44.49 -38.43 0.69
C ASN A 262 43.08 -37.91 0.32
N GLY A 263 42.92 -37.35 -0.89
CA GLY A 263 41.59 -37.18 -1.51
C GLY A 263 40.68 -36.11 -0.90
N LYS A 264 41.24 -35.17 -0.12
CA LYS A 264 40.51 -34.04 0.46
C LYS A 264 41.24 -32.74 0.10
N SER A 265 40.64 -31.94 -0.78
CA SER A 265 41.23 -30.69 -1.29
C SER A 265 40.75 -29.49 -0.47
N CYS A 266 41.63 -28.85 0.31
CA CYS A 266 41.37 -27.56 0.96
C CYS A 266 42.00 -26.43 0.11
N PRO A 267 41.24 -25.38 -0.27
CA PRO A 267 41.77 -24.26 -1.06
C PRO A 267 42.73 -23.38 -0.23
N LYS A 268 43.95 -23.14 -0.74
CA LYS A 268 45.02 -22.41 -0.03
C LYS A 268 44.87 -20.88 0.04
N LYS A 269 43.90 -20.28 -0.66
CA LYS A 269 43.65 -18.83 -0.59
C LYS A 269 42.16 -18.55 -0.62
N ASN A 270 41.57 -18.21 0.52
CA ASN A 270 40.26 -17.55 0.58
C ASN A 270 40.23 -16.54 1.72
N ASN A 271 39.76 -15.34 1.41
CA ASN A 271 39.76 -14.19 2.31
C ASN A 271 38.55 -14.17 3.27
N THR A 272 37.70 -15.20 3.24
CA THR A 272 36.45 -15.26 4.01
C THR A 272 36.10 -16.67 4.50
N LEU A 273 35.63 -16.75 5.75
CA LEU A 273 35.22 -18.00 6.45
C LEU A 273 34.19 -18.84 5.67
N ALA A 274 33.33 -18.18 4.88
CA ALA A 274 32.23 -18.81 4.14
C ALA A 274 32.67 -19.78 3.03
N GLU A 275 33.93 -19.74 2.61
CA GLU A 275 34.45 -20.56 1.52
C GLU A 275 35.35 -21.71 2.00
N CYS A 276 35.41 -21.94 3.33
CA CYS A 276 36.17 -23.03 3.94
C CYS A 276 35.24 -24.21 4.27
N PRO A 277 35.41 -25.40 3.65
CA PRO A 277 34.58 -26.55 3.94
C PRO A 277 34.83 -27.07 5.38
N GLU A 278 33.95 -26.74 6.33
CA GLU A 278 34.09 -27.12 7.75
C GLU A 278 34.13 -28.63 8.00
N THR A 279 33.66 -29.43 7.05
CA THR A 279 33.58 -30.90 7.16
C THR A 279 34.94 -31.58 7.19
N HIS A 280 35.99 -30.95 6.65
CA HIS A 280 37.34 -31.54 6.62
C HIS A 280 38.49 -30.50 6.60
N CYS A 281 38.18 -29.20 6.59
CA CYS A 281 39.15 -28.12 6.70
C CYS A 281 38.84 -27.25 7.93
N GLU A 282 39.87 -26.62 8.49
CA GLU A 282 39.84 -25.65 9.57
C GLU A 282 40.44 -24.32 9.07
N TYR A 283 39.80 -23.20 9.42
CA TYR A 283 40.20 -21.88 8.97
C TYR A 283 41.18 -21.23 9.96
N ASP A 284 42.39 -20.93 9.50
CA ASP A 284 43.41 -20.19 10.24
C ASP A 284 43.18 -18.68 10.05
N SER A 285 42.60 -18.05 11.06
CA SER A 285 42.25 -16.62 11.01
C SER A 285 43.45 -15.66 11.01
N GLU A 286 44.63 -16.11 11.47
CA GLU A 286 45.86 -15.30 11.45
C GLU A 286 46.50 -15.29 10.07
N LYS A 287 46.48 -16.43 9.37
CA LYS A 287 47.11 -16.60 8.05
C LYS A 287 46.15 -16.46 6.88
N LYS A 288 44.83 -16.41 7.13
CA LYS A 288 43.75 -16.39 6.12
C LYS A 288 43.84 -17.60 5.17
N GLU A 289 44.04 -18.78 5.75
CA GLU A 289 44.24 -20.04 5.02
C GLU A 289 43.33 -21.15 5.57
N CYS A 290 42.90 -22.08 4.70
CA CYS A 290 42.18 -23.29 5.10
C CYS A 290 43.13 -24.49 5.16
N LYS A 291 43.22 -25.15 6.32
CA LYS A 291 44.09 -26.32 6.55
C LYS A 291 43.25 -27.59 6.74
N PRO A 292 43.71 -28.76 6.30
CA PRO A 292 43.03 -30.03 6.61
C PRO A 292 43.00 -30.28 8.12
N LYS A 293 41.87 -30.80 8.62
CA LYS A 293 41.78 -31.28 10.01
C LYS A 293 42.59 -32.58 10.15
N GLU A 294 43.56 -32.59 11.06
CA GLU A 294 44.35 -33.79 11.37
C GLU A 294 43.43 -34.88 11.96
N THR A 295 43.38 -36.05 11.33
CA THR A 295 42.80 -37.27 11.93
C THR A 295 43.92 -38.11 12.52
N GLY A 296 44.04 -38.07 13.85
CA GLY A 296 44.92 -38.95 14.63
C GLY A 296 44.16 -39.50 15.83
N THR A 297 43.98 -40.82 15.82
CA THR A 297 43.52 -41.68 16.93
C THR A 297 44.41 -41.57 18.18
N GLU A 298 43.82 -41.49 19.37
CA GLU A 298 44.12 -42.33 20.55
C GLU A 298 43.23 -42.02 21.77
N ASN A 299 42.99 -43.06 22.56
CA ASN A 299 42.13 -43.16 23.76
C ASN A 299 42.48 -42.20 24.91
N THR A 300 41.50 -41.85 25.75
CA THR A 300 41.28 -42.38 27.14
C THR A 300 40.35 -41.45 27.94
N ALA A 301 39.58 -42.07 28.84
CA ALA A 301 38.52 -41.54 29.69
C ALA A 301 38.93 -40.54 30.80
N ALA A 302 37.91 -39.83 31.32
CA ALA A 302 37.52 -39.70 32.75
C ALA A 302 37.12 -38.28 33.19
N GLU A 303 35.87 -38.19 33.68
CA GLU A 303 35.35 -37.53 34.89
C GLU A 303 35.56 -36.01 35.20
N GLU A 304 34.39 -35.37 35.38
CA GLU A 304 33.93 -34.64 36.59
C GLU A 304 34.54 -33.27 36.96
N GLY A 305 33.64 -32.32 37.30
CA GLY A 305 34.00 -31.01 37.84
C GLY A 305 32.87 -29.98 37.79
N GLU A 306 32.02 -30.00 38.82
CA GLU A 306 30.99 -29.01 39.17
C GLU A 306 31.58 -27.61 39.44
N GLY A 307 30.77 -26.53 39.30
CA GLY A 307 31.22 -25.20 39.76
C GLY A 307 30.40 -23.95 39.39
N ALA A 308 29.11 -23.94 39.72
CA ALA A 308 28.32 -22.81 40.27
C ALA A 308 28.15 -21.43 39.57
N ALA A 309 26.87 -21.06 39.52
CA ALA A 309 26.24 -19.79 39.93
C ALA A 309 26.12 -18.61 38.94
N GLY A 310 24.87 -18.42 38.48
CA GLY A 310 24.37 -17.20 37.86
C GLY A 310 22.84 -17.26 37.69
N THR A 311 22.10 -17.21 38.80
CA THR A 311 20.63 -17.27 38.85
C THR A 311 20.00 -15.94 38.40
N SER A 312 19.05 -15.97 37.45
CA SER A 312 17.97 -14.97 37.35
C SER A 312 16.86 -15.49 36.42
N THR A 313 15.93 -16.24 37.03
CA THR A 313 14.50 -16.34 36.71
C THR A 313 14.03 -15.94 35.31
N THR A 314 13.90 -16.92 34.41
CA THR A 314 13.02 -16.80 33.24
C THR A 314 11.63 -17.35 33.60
N THR A 315 10.75 -16.47 34.05
CA THR A 315 9.30 -16.70 34.05
C THR A 315 8.81 -16.69 32.59
N GLY A 316 8.39 -17.85 32.09
CA GLY A 316 7.75 -18.00 30.79
C GLY A 316 8.07 -19.34 30.14
N CYS A 317 7.03 -19.99 29.60
CA CYS A 317 7.15 -21.30 28.93
C CYS A 317 8.29 -21.28 27.88
N ALA A 318 9.43 -21.93 28.20
CA ALA A 318 10.53 -22.08 27.26
C ALA A 318 9.99 -22.78 26.01
N ARG A 319 10.29 -22.25 24.82
CA ARG A 319 9.70 -22.66 23.53
C ARG A 319 9.87 -24.16 23.18
N ARG A 320 10.61 -24.93 24.00
CA ARG A 320 10.79 -26.39 24.00
C ARG A 320 11.07 -26.97 25.41
N GLY A 321 10.40 -26.46 26.46
CA GLY A 321 10.51 -27.01 27.82
C GLY A 321 9.73 -28.32 27.98
N SER A 322 10.15 -29.23 28.86
CA SER A 322 9.51 -30.53 29.13
C SER A 322 8.52 -30.54 30.30
N ASN A 323 8.30 -29.39 30.95
CA ASN A 323 7.47 -29.27 32.15
C ASN A 323 6.04 -28.80 31.77
N GLU A 324 5.14 -29.77 31.62
CA GLU A 324 3.76 -29.56 31.18
C GLU A 324 2.94 -28.73 32.17
N THR A 325 3.01 -29.03 33.47
CA THR A 325 2.26 -28.34 34.52
C THR A 325 2.58 -26.85 34.59
N ALA A 326 3.84 -26.46 34.36
CA ALA A 326 4.24 -25.06 34.33
C ALA A 326 3.69 -24.29 33.11
N CYS A 327 3.58 -24.95 31.94
CA CYS A 327 3.08 -24.31 30.73
C CYS A 327 1.53 -24.20 30.71
N GLU A 328 0.83 -25.11 31.39
CA GLU A 328 -0.64 -25.03 31.50
C GLU A 328 -1.11 -23.93 32.45
N ASN A 329 -0.37 -23.66 33.53
CA ASN A 329 -0.67 -22.58 34.47
C ASN A 329 -0.46 -21.17 33.85
N ASP A 330 0.35 -21.06 32.79
CA ASP A 330 0.64 -19.83 32.05
C ASP A 330 -0.54 -19.37 31.14
N LYS A 331 -1.66 -20.11 31.12
CA LYS A 331 -2.88 -19.83 30.32
C LYS A 331 -3.87 -18.86 30.97
N THR A 332 -3.52 -18.20 32.06
CA THR A 332 -4.40 -17.24 32.75
C THR A 332 -4.08 -15.80 32.35
N GLY A 333 -5.07 -15.10 31.77
CA GLY A 333 -4.93 -13.73 31.24
C GLY A 333 -4.69 -13.65 29.71
N GLU A 334 -4.28 -12.47 29.21
CA GLU A 334 -4.12 -12.14 27.78
C GLU A 334 -3.01 -12.90 27.01
N LYS A 335 -2.43 -13.96 27.60
CA LYS A 335 -1.34 -14.75 27.00
C LYS A 335 -1.81 -16.16 26.64
N GLN A 336 -2.43 -16.31 25.47
CA GLN A 336 -3.00 -17.57 24.96
C GLN A 336 -2.07 -18.30 23.95
N ASN A 337 -0.75 -18.18 24.09
CA ASN A 337 0.17 -18.43 22.98
C ASN A 337 0.78 -19.85 23.00
N CYS A 338 0.50 -20.66 24.03
CA CYS A 338 1.19 -21.93 24.27
C CYS A 338 0.18 -23.08 24.43
N ALA A 339 0.26 -24.06 23.53
CA ALA A 339 -0.49 -25.31 23.62
C ALA A 339 0.44 -26.50 23.35
N TRP A 340 0.28 -27.56 24.15
CA TRP A 340 1.01 -28.80 23.96
C TRP A 340 0.46 -29.53 22.72
N ARG A 341 1.34 -30.00 21.84
CA ARG A 341 0.93 -30.79 20.66
C ARG A 341 0.50 -32.18 21.12
N LYS A 342 -0.78 -32.52 20.93
CA LYS A 342 -1.28 -33.88 21.19
C LYS A 342 -1.13 -34.75 19.94
N GLY A 343 -0.42 -35.88 20.08
CA GLY A 343 -0.40 -37.00 19.13
C GLY A 343 0.64 -36.90 18.00
N LYS A 344 1.28 -38.03 17.69
CA LYS A 344 2.06 -38.29 16.47
C LYS A 344 1.13 -38.78 15.36
#